data_AF-A0A0A2HT78-F1
#
_entry.id   AF-A0A0A2HT78-F1
#
_cell.length_a   1.000
_cell.length_b   1.000
_cell.length_c   1.000
_cell.angle_alpha   90.00
_cell.angle_beta   90.00
_cell.angle_gamma   90.00
#
_symmetry.space_group_name_H-M   'P 1'
#
loop_
_entity.id
_entity.type
_entity.pdbx_description
1 polymer ?
#
loop_
_entity_poly.entity_id
_entity_poly.type
_entity_poly.pdbx_seq_one_letter_code
_entity_poly.pdbx_strand_id
1 'polypeptide(L)'
;MTAYKPQTMAEYKLLHQACPKCNRIPGRMTKTAYPAPPDLNIADCACGWIGTVNELVKQKEKTMAVTHVTAEQVVAKYVETRDIIAAKTKELNAELAVLKDLQTKRENWLMAEMNRIGATSIKTPHGTSYIDTVDNVSVADWSTFFGWVQEGQKFDFLTHAVSKSAVKQAIEDGQPPPPGVSYSQFKSIKVRRA
;
A
#
# COMPACT_ATOMS: atom_id res chain seq x y z
N MET A 1 -54.45 -0.52 22.89
CA MET A 1 -54.24 -0.35 21.43
C MET A 1 -53.11 0.64 21.23
N THR A 2 -51.89 0.14 21.06
CA THR A 2 -50.68 0.95 20.90
C THR A 2 -50.71 1.59 19.51
N ALA A 3 -50.59 2.92 19.45
CA ALA A 3 -50.69 3.67 18.20
C ALA A 3 -49.64 3.21 17.18
N TYR A 4 -50.11 2.83 15.99
CA TYR A 4 -49.28 2.42 14.86
C TYR A 4 -48.47 3.62 14.36
N LYS A 5 -47.14 3.55 14.54
CA LYS A 5 -46.21 4.57 14.04
C LYS A 5 -45.88 4.22 12.58
N PRO A 6 -46.21 5.07 11.59
CA PRO A 6 -45.93 4.77 10.19
C PRO A 6 -44.42 4.76 9.95
N GLN A 7 -43.91 3.69 9.34
CA GLN A 7 -42.50 3.56 8.97
C GLN A 7 -42.14 4.52 7.83
N THR A 8 -40.93 5.05 7.86
CA THR A 8 -40.39 5.94 6.85
C THR A 8 -40.04 5.18 5.57
N MET A 9 -40.04 5.87 4.42
CA MET A 9 -39.70 5.25 3.12
C MET A 9 -38.25 4.70 3.07
N ALA A 10 -37.36 5.20 3.93
CA ALA A 10 -36.01 4.69 4.09
C ALA A 10 -35.98 3.33 4.80
N GLU A 11 -36.78 3.16 5.86
CA GLU A 11 -36.97 1.88 6.56
C GLU A 11 -37.64 0.86 5.63
N TYR A 12 -38.63 1.30 4.84
CA TYR A 12 -39.27 0.48 3.81
C TYR A 12 -38.24 -0.04 2.78
N LYS A 13 -37.40 0.83 2.21
CA LYS A 13 -36.35 0.42 1.26
C LYS A 13 -35.28 -0.49 1.88
N LEU A 14 -35.05 -0.40 3.20
CA LEU A 14 -34.17 -1.31 3.92
C LEU A 14 -34.77 -2.71 4.09
N LEU A 15 -36.10 -2.80 4.21
CA LEU A 15 -36.87 -4.05 4.35
C LEU A 15 -37.07 -4.79 3.01
N HIS A 16 -37.06 -4.10 1.87
CA HIS A 16 -37.34 -4.68 0.54
C HIS A 16 -36.08 -5.18 -0.17
N GLN A 17 -35.27 -5.97 0.52
CA GLN A 17 -34.00 -6.46 0.01
C GLN A 17 -34.12 -7.83 -0.68
N ALA A 18 -33.26 -8.01 -1.69
CA ALA A 18 -33.20 -9.19 -2.53
C ALA A 18 -33.09 -10.49 -1.72
N CYS A 19 -33.70 -11.56 -2.24
CA CYS A 19 -33.72 -12.85 -1.54
C CYS A 19 -32.29 -13.41 -1.39
N PRO A 20 -31.93 -13.96 -0.22
CA PRO A 20 -30.56 -14.41 0.08
C PRO A 20 -30.10 -15.61 -0.75
N LYS A 21 -31.03 -16.37 -1.34
CA LYS A 21 -30.73 -17.54 -2.17
C LYS A 21 -30.54 -17.20 -3.65
N CYS A 22 -31.32 -16.24 -4.16
CA CYS A 22 -31.44 -15.96 -5.60
C CYS A 22 -30.92 -14.55 -5.98
N ASN A 23 -30.62 -13.69 -5.00
CA ASN A 23 -30.30 -12.27 -5.12
C ASN A 23 -31.24 -11.46 -6.04
N ARG A 24 -32.46 -11.96 -6.28
CA ARG A 24 -33.53 -11.24 -6.99
C ARG A 24 -34.50 -10.63 -5.99
N ILE A 25 -35.09 -9.51 -6.37
CA ILE A 25 -36.19 -8.89 -5.63
C ILE A 25 -37.40 -9.84 -5.78
N PRO A 26 -38.01 -10.32 -4.67
CA PRO A 26 -39.16 -11.23 -4.74
C PRO A 26 -40.33 -10.54 -5.48
N GLY A 27 -40.90 -11.25 -6.47
CA GLY A 27 -41.82 -10.68 -7.45
C GLY A 27 -43.27 -10.53 -7.01
N ARG A 28 -43.64 -10.91 -5.77
CA ARG A 28 -45.04 -10.84 -5.33
C ARG A 28 -45.18 -10.82 -3.81
N MET A 29 -45.15 -9.65 -3.18
CA MET A 29 -45.80 -9.55 -1.86
C MET A 29 -47.30 -9.58 -2.10
N THR A 30 -47.94 -10.74 -1.92
CA THR A 30 -49.40 -10.79 -1.94
C THR A 30 -49.90 -9.98 -0.73
N LYS A 31 -50.53 -8.82 -1.01
CA LYS A 31 -51.42 -8.17 -0.04
C LYS A 31 -52.62 -9.10 0.14
N THR A 32 -52.50 -10.10 1.00
CA THR A 32 -53.66 -10.82 1.49
C THR A 32 -54.48 -9.84 2.34
N ALA A 33 -55.70 -9.60 1.86
CA ALA A 33 -56.85 -8.93 2.46
C ALA A 33 -56.63 -8.04 3.72
N TYR A 34 -57.01 -6.77 3.61
CA TYR A 34 -57.30 -5.92 4.76
C TYR A 34 -58.54 -6.44 5.51
N PRO A 35 -58.62 -6.34 6.85
CA PRO A 35 -57.59 -5.86 7.77
C PRO A 35 -56.70 -7.01 8.24
N ALA A 36 -55.46 -7.03 7.77
CA ALA A 36 -54.46 -8.01 8.21
C ALA A 36 -54.02 -7.72 9.67
N PRO A 37 -53.96 -8.74 10.55
CA PRO A 37 -53.13 -8.67 11.75
C PRO A 37 -51.64 -8.45 11.37
N PRO A 38 -50.82 -7.88 12.26
CA PRO A 38 -49.63 -7.08 11.91
C PRO A 38 -48.36 -7.86 11.54
N ASP A 39 -48.47 -9.10 11.10
CA ASP A 39 -47.38 -9.98 10.70
C ASP A 39 -47.33 -10.19 9.17
N LEU A 40 -47.47 -9.09 8.43
CA LEU A 40 -47.08 -8.97 7.02
C LEU A 40 -45.56 -9.14 6.88
N ASN A 41 -45.02 -10.36 6.76
CA ASN A 41 -43.57 -10.51 6.51
C ASN A 41 -43.13 -11.84 5.85
N ILE A 42 -44.00 -12.64 5.23
CA ILE A 42 -43.55 -13.83 4.48
C ILE A 42 -43.23 -13.41 3.04
N ALA A 43 -41.97 -13.57 2.63
CA ALA A 43 -41.54 -13.32 1.25
C ALA A 43 -41.25 -14.65 0.53
N ASP A 44 -41.90 -14.86 -0.61
CA ASP A 44 -41.68 -16.00 -1.50
C ASP A 44 -40.83 -15.57 -2.73
N CYS A 45 -39.55 -15.98 -2.79
CA CYS A 45 -38.78 -15.89 -4.05
C CYS A 45 -39.19 -17.06 -4.95
N ALA A 46 -39.28 -16.83 -6.26
CA ALA A 46 -39.50 -17.86 -7.28
C ALA A 46 -38.48 -19.03 -7.22
N CYS A 47 -37.36 -18.88 -6.51
CA CYS A 47 -36.41 -19.96 -6.23
C CYS A 47 -36.83 -20.93 -5.11
N GLY A 48 -38.09 -20.82 -4.63
CA GLY A 48 -38.65 -21.65 -3.56
C GLY A 48 -38.14 -21.30 -2.16
N TRP A 49 -37.65 -20.07 -1.95
CA TRP A 49 -37.28 -19.62 -0.60
C TRP A 49 -38.49 -18.96 0.06
N ILE A 50 -38.82 -19.44 1.27
CA ILE A 50 -39.89 -18.93 2.12
C ILE A 50 -39.23 -18.56 3.45
N GLY A 51 -39.30 -17.30 3.84
CA GLY A 51 -38.77 -16.84 5.12
C GLY A 51 -39.32 -15.47 5.49
N THR A 52 -39.06 -15.05 6.74
CA THR A 52 -39.58 -13.77 7.22
C THR A 52 -38.62 -12.62 6.91
N VAL A 53 -39.15 -11.44 6.59
CA VAL A 53 -38.33 -10.22 6.40
C VAL A 53 -37.50 -9.91 7.66
N ASN A 54 -38.01 -10.21 8.85
CA ASN A 54 -37.28 -10.06 10.11
C ASN A 54 -36.06 -11.00 10.23
N GLU A 55 -36.10 -12.21 9.67
CA GLU A 55 -34.94 -13.10 9.62
C GLU A 55 -33.86 -12.57 8.68
N LEU A 56 -34.24 -11.95 7.56
CA LEU A 56 -33.31 -11.31 6.63
C LEU A 56 -32.60 -10.11 7.27
N VAL A 57 -33.35 -9.28 8.01
CA VAL A 57 -32.78 -8.15 8.76
C VAL A 57 -31.79 -8.66 9.81
N LYS A 58 -32.17 -9.67 10.59
CA LYS A 58 -31.28 -10.28 11.60
C LYS A 58 -30.03 -10.92 10.98
N GLN A 59 -30.15 -11.58 9.84
CA GLN A 59 -29.00 -12.13 9.11
C GLN A 59 -28.07 -11.03 8.59
N LYS A 60 -28.62 -9.92 8.10
CA LYS A 60 -27.84 -8.77 7.65
C LYS A 60 -27.15 -8.05 8.81
N GLU A 61 -27.84 -7.83 9.92
CA GLU A 61 -27.26 -7.26 11.15
C GLU A 61 -26.10 -8.13 11.66
N LYS A 62 -26.27 -9.46 11.67
CA LYS A 62 -25.22 -10.41 12.01
C LYS A 62 -24.04 -10.34 11.03
N THR A 63 -24.30 -10.13 9.74
CA THR A 63 -23.24 -10.00 8.71
C THR A 63 -22.51 -8.66 8.80
N MET A 64 -23.21 -7.56 9.12
CA MET A 64 -22.61 -6.23 9.31
C MET A 64 -21.81 -6.12 10.61
N ALA A 65 -22.21 -6.83 11.67
CA ALA A 65 -21.47 -6.88 12.93
C ALA A 65 -20.10 -7.60 12.80
N VAL A 66 -19.94 -8.48 11.80
CA VAL A 66 -18.70 -9.21 11.55
C VAL A 66 -17.66 -8.36 10.78
N THR A 67 -18.06 -7.21 10.22
CA THR A 67 -17.17 -6.36 9.39
C THR A 67 -16.56 -5.14 10.09
N HIS A 68 -16.62 -5.02 11.42
CA HIS A 68 -15.88 -3.96 12.12
C HIS A 68 -14.49 -4.47 12.52
N VAL A 69 -13.51 -4.31 11.62
CA VAL A 69 -12.11 -4.57 11.96
C VAL A 69 -11.65 -3.54 12.99
N THR A 70 -11.29 -4.01 14.18
CA THR A 70 -10.81 -3.11 15.25
C THR A 70 -9.37 -2.67 14.98
N ALA A 71 -9.01 -1.46 15.42
CA ALA A 71 -7.65 -0.95 15.25
C ALA A 71 -6.60 -1.87 15.89
N GLU A 72 -6.94 -2.51 17.01
CA GLU A 72 -6.08 -3.49 17.69
C GLU A 72 -5.80 -4.72 16.81
N GLN A 73 -6.82 -5.27 16.14
CA GLN A 73 -6.66 -6.39 15.22
C GLN A 73 -5.81 -6.01 14.00
N VAL A 74 -6.00 -4.81 13.45
CA VAL A 74 -5.18 -4.32 12.32
C VAL A 74 -3.73 -4.15 12.75
N VAL A 75 -3.47 -3.53 13.91
CA VAL A 75 -2.12 -3.31 14.42
C VAL A 75 -1.43 -4.65 14.73
N ALA A 76 -2.13 -5.61 15.35
CA ALA A 76 -1.61 -6.94 15.61
C ALA A 76 -1.20 -7.64 14.31
N LYS A 77 -2.09 -7.68 13.30
CA LYS A 77 -1.79 -8.28 12.00
C LYS A 77 -0.71 -7.54 11.21
N TYR A 78 -0.61 -6.22 11.36
CA TYR A 78 0.46 -5.44 10.76
C TYR A 78 1.83 -5.83 11.35
N VAL A 79 1.92 -5.98 12.67
CA VAL A 79 3.17 -6.40 13.32
C VAL A 79 3.55 -7.82 12.93
N GLU A 80 2.61 -8.77 12.95
CA GLU A 80 2.85 -10.15 12.47
C GLU A 80 3.38 -10.15 11.03
N THR A 81 2.74 -9.41 10.13
CA THR A 81 3.16 -9.33 8.72
C THR A 81 4.54 -8.71 8.57
N ARG A 82 4.85 -7.67 9.35
CA ARG A 82 6.18 -7.04 9.36
C ARG A 82 7.26 -8.02 9.80
N ASP A 83 7.00 -8.84 10.82
CA ASP A 83 7.96 -9.80 11.34
C ASP A 83 8.18 -10.95 10.34
N ILE A 84 7.13 -11.40 9.63
CA ILE A 84 7.24 -12.36 8.53
C ILE A 84 8.06 -11.79 7.37
N ILE A 85 7.82 -10.53 6.98
CA ILE A 85 8.61 -9.85 5.93
C ILE A 85 10.07 -9.79 6.36
N ALA A 86 10.36 -9.38 7.60
CA ALA A 86 11.72 -9.29 8.11
C ALA A 86 12.44 -10.66 8.09
N ALA A 87 11.74 -11.73 8.49
CA ALA A 87 12.28 -13.09 8.45
C ALA A 87 12.60 -13.54 7.01
N LYS A 88 11.65 -13.38 6.09
CA LYS A 88 11.84 -13.75 4.67
C LYS A 88 12.92 -12.93 3.99
N THR A 89 12.97 -11.62 4.24
CA THR A 89 14.02 -10.74 3.70
C THR A 89 15.39 -11.14 4.22
N LYS A 90 15.50 -11.58 5.48
CA LYS A 90 16.77 -12.09 6.03
C LYS A 90 17.24 -13.36 5.33
N GLU A 91 16.34 -14.33 5.14
CA GLU A 91 16.63 -15.59 4.43
C GLU A 91 17.03 -15.31 2.97
N LEU A 92 16.22 -14.53 2.25
CA LEU A 92 16.50 -14.17 0.86
C LEU A 92 17.81 -13.39 0.72
N ASN A 93 18.12 -12.47 1.63
CA ASN A 93 19.40 -11.75 1.60
C ASN A 93 20.59 -12.69 1.80
N ALA A 94 20.46 -13.75 2.60
CA ALA A 94 21.51 -14.76 2.77
C ALA A 94 21.71 -15.58 1.48
N GLU A 95 20.64 -16.03 0.84
CA GLU A 95 20.70 -16.73 -0.46
C GLU A 95 21.28 -15.83 -1.56
N LEU A 96 20.83 -14.57 -1.62
CA LEU A 96 21.35 -13.58 -2.56
C LEU A 96 22.82 -13.28 -2.33
N ALA A 97 23.30 -13.27 -1.08
CA ALA A 97 24.72 -13.07 -0.80
C ALA A 97 25.59 -14.19 -1.39
N VAL A 98 25.15 -15.45 -1.29
CA VAL A 98 25.85 -16.59 -1.91
C VAL A 98 25.87 -16.48 -3.43
N LEU A 99 24.73 -16.13 -4.05
CA LEU A 99 24.65 -15.95 -5.50
C LEU A 99 25.51 -14.78 -5.99
N LYS A 100 25.57 -13.68 -5.23
CA LYS A 100 26.43 -12.53 -5.53
C LYS A 100 27.91 -12.88 -5.39
N ASP A 101 28.30 -13.63 -4.37
CA ASP A 101 29.69 -14.10 -4.21
C ASP A 101 30.12 -14.99 -5.39
N LEU A 102 29.25 -15.88 -5.86
CA LEU A 102 29.51 -16.68 -7.07
C LEU A 102 29.63 -15.82 -8.33
N GLN A 103 28.84 -14.74 -8.45
CA GLN A 103 28.98 -13.79 -9.55
C GLN A 103 30.31 -13.05 -9.48
N THR A 104 30.69 -12.51 -8.32
CA THR A 104 31.97 -11.84 -8.13
C THR A 104 33.16 -12.76 -8.44
N LYS A 105 33.10 -14.04 -8.06
CA LYS A 105 34.12 -15.03 -8.44
C LYS A 105 34.24 -15.21 -9.96
N ARG A 106 33.11 -15.24 -10.68
CA ARG A 106 33.08 -15.36 -12.14
C ARG A 106 33.58 -14.09 -12.82
N GLU A 107 33.20 -12.91 -12.30
CA GLU A 107 33.69 -11.61 -12.78
C GLU A 107 35.20 -11.49 -12.62
N ASN A 108 35.74 -11.84 -11.44
CA ASN A 108 37.18 -11.84 -11.18
C ASN A 108 37.93 -12.79 -12.12
N TRP A 109 37.38 -13.98 -12.38
CA TRP A 109 37.96 -14.92 -13.33
C TRP A 109 37.94 -14.38 -14.76
N LEU A 110 36.81 -13.80 -15.20
CA LEU A 110 36.68 -13.17 -16.52
C LEU A 110 37.65 -12.00 -16.69
N MET A 111 37.82 -11.18 -15.66
CA MET A 111 38.78 -10.07 -15.66
C MET A 111 40.22 -10.56 -15.76
N ALA A 112 40.59 -11.61 -15.01
CA ALA A 112 41.92 -12.22 -15.09
C ALA A 112 42.19 -12.81 -16.50
N GLU A 113 41.19 -13.46 -17.09
CA GLU A 113 41.29 -14.03 -18.44
C GLU A 113 41.37 -12.95 -19.52
N MET A 114 40.59 -11.87 -19.41
CA MET A 114 40.66 -10.72 -20.31
C MET A 114 42.03 -10.03 -20.25
N ASN A 115 42.58 -9.85 -19.05
CA ASN A 115 43.92 -9.31 -18.85
C ASN A 115 45.00 -10.24 -19.45
N ARG A 116 44.81 -11.57 -19.38
CA ARG A 116 45.72 -12.55 -19.98
C ARG A 116 45.73 -12.50 -21.51
N ILE A 117 44.56 -12.34 -22.13
CA ILE A 117 44.41 -12.29 -23.59
C ILE A 117 44.70 -10.87 -24.14
N GLY A 118 44.66 -9.84 -23.29
CA GLY A 118 44.76 -8.44 -23.71
C GLY A 118 43.52 -7.96 -24.47
N ALA A 119 42.39 -8.65 -24.32
CA ALA A 119 41.13 -8.32 -24.98
C ALA A 119 40.24 -7.48 -24.06
N THR A 120 39.67 -6.40 -24.58
CA THR A 120 38.74 -5.52 -23.86
C THR A 120 37.28 -5.95 -23.96
N SER A 121 36.99 -6.87 -24.89
CA SER A 121 35.65 -7.42 -25.12
C SER A 121 35.74 -8.87 -25.60
N ILE A 122 34.95 -9.75 -24.99
CA ILE A 122 34.82 -11.16 -25.38
C ILE A 122 33.34 -11.44 -25.65
N LYS A 123 33.04 -11.79 -26.90
CA LYS A 123 31.69 -12.22 -27.30
C LYS A 123 31.57 -13.73 -27.17
N THR A 124 30.55 -14.18 -26.46
CA THR A 124 30.20 -15.61 -26.30
C THR A 124 28.77 -15.86 -26.80
N PRO A 125 28.39 -17.12 -27.08
CA PRO A 125 27.00 -17.46 -27.42
C PRO A 125 25.97 -17.09 -26.34
N HIS A 126 26.41 -16.95 -25.08
CA HIS A 126 25.55 -16.66 -23.93
C HIS A 126 25.58 -15.18 -23.52
N GLY A 127 26.38 -14.34 -24.17
CA GLY A 127 26.50 -12.92 -23.86
C GLY A 127 27.87 -12.33 -24.22
N THR A 128 28.01 -11.01 -24.03
CA THR A 128 29.27 -10.29 -24.23
C THR A 128 29.77 -9.77 -22.89
N SER A 129 31.01 -10.06 -22.55
CA SER A 129 31.70 -9.41 -21.43
C SER A 129 32.60 -8.30 -21.98
N TYR A 130 32.55 -7.13 -21.34
CA TYR A 130 33.37 -5.98 -21.66
C TYR A 130 33.88 -5.34 -20.37
N ILE A 131 35.06 -4.75 -20.41
CA ILE A 131 35.61 -3.97 -19.30
C ILE A 131 34.99 -2.58 -19.38
N ASP A 132 34.26 -2.19 -18.33
CA ASP A 132 33.72 -0.84 -18.19
C ASP A 132 34.54 -0.05 -17.15
N THR A 133 34.70 1.25 -17.38
CA THR A 133 35.39 2.14 -16.44
C THR A 133 34.35 2.85 -15.62
N VAL A 134 34.19 2.43 -14.36
CA VAL A 134 33.27 3.09 -13.43
C VAL A 134 34.02 4.21 -12.71
N ASP A 135 33.71 5.44 -13.09
CA ASP A 135 34.26 6.62 -12.43
C ASP A 135 33.56 6.85 -11.08
N ASN A 136 34.31 6.69 -9.98
CA ASN A 136 33.84 7.06 -8.65
C ASN A 136 34.41 8.41 -8.24
N VAL A 137 33.53 9.41 -8.11
CA VAL A 137 33.91 10.77 -7.70
C VAL A 137 33.52 10.98 -6.24
N SER A 138 34.50 11.27 -5.39
CA SER A 138 34.29 11.60 -3.97
C SER A 138 34.98 12.92 -3.62
N VAL A 139 34.34 13.72 -2.77
CA VAL A 139 34.89 15.01 -2.33
C VAL A 139 35.73 14.76 -1.08
N ALA A 140 37.05 14.95 -1.19
CA ALA A 140 37.98 14.77 -0.07
C ALA A 140 37.97 15.95 0.91
N ASP A 141 37.98 17.19 0.40
CA ASP A 141 37.85 18.42 1.18
C ASP A 141 36.80 19.33 0.58
N TRP A 142 35.70 19.49 1.31
CA TRP A 142 34.59 20.33 0.89
C TRP A 142 34.96 21.82 0.86
N SER A 143 35.78 22.27 1.79
CA SER A 143 36.06 23.71 1.95
C SER A 143 36.84 24.26 0.74
N THR A 144 37.86 23.53 0.32
CA THR A 144 38.67 23.88 -0.86
C THR A 144 37.88 23.70 -2.15
N PHE A 145 37.09 22.63 -2.27
CA PHE A 145 36.24 22.41 -3.44
C PHE A 145 35.18 23.50 -3.60
N PHE A 146 34.49 23.87 -2.52
CA PHE A 146 33.47 24.92 -2.56
C PHE A 146 34.08 26.29 -2.86
N GLY A 147 35.26 26.59 -2.32
CA GLY A 147 36.03 27.80 -2.67
C GLY A 147 36.31 27.87 -4.18
N TRP A 148 36.84 26.78 -4.75
CA TRP A 148 37.08 26.66 -6.19
C TRP A 148 35.81 26.82 -7.05
N VAL A 149 34.68 26.24 -6.59
CA VAL A 149 33.38 26.39 -7.27
C VAL A 149 32.91 27.85 -7.23
N GLN A 150 33.03 28.52 -6.08
CA GLN A 150 32.56 29.89 -5.89
C GLN A 150 33.40 30.89 -6.70
N GLU A 151 34.73 30.74 -6.70
CA GLU A 151 35.66 31.59 -7.45
C GLU A 151 35.48 31.42 -8.96
N GLY A 152 35.29 30.17 -9.43
CA GLY A 152 35.12 29.86 -10.85
C GLY A 152 33.69 29.98 -11.37
N GLN A 153 32.72 30.31 -10.50
CA GLN A 153 31.28 30.25 -10.78
C GLN A 153 30.82 28.90 -11.39
N LYS A 154 31.47 27.80 -11.00
CA LYS A 154 31.28 26.46 -11.58
C LYS A 154 30.18 25.68 -10.87
N PHE A 155 28.99 26.25 -10.78
CA PHE A 155 27.86 25.64 -10.06
C PHE A 155 27.36 24.34 -10.71
N ASP A 156 27.73 24.05 -11.95
CA ASP A 156 27.39 22.80 -12.67
C ASP A 156 27.97 21.54 -11.99
N PHE A 157 29.03 21.68 -11.20
CA PHE A 157 29.62 20.56 -10.44
C PHE A 157 28.86 20.28 -9.14
N LEU A 158 27.95 21.16 -8.74
CA LEU A 158 27.12 20.97 -7.56
C LEU A 158 25.77 20.39 -7.94
N THR A 159 25.31 19.41 -7.16
CA THR A 159 23.94 18.95 -7.28
C THR A 159 23.01 19.89 -6.52
N HIS A 160 21.95 20.36 -7.18
CA HIS A 160 20.92 21.18 -6.53
C HIS A 160 20.11 20.34 -5.54
N ALA A 161 20.43 20.48 -4.26
CA ALA A 161 19.64 19.91 -3.17
C ALA A 161 19.47 20.94 -2.06
N VAL A 162 18.25 21.02 -1.52
CA VAL A 162 17.93 21.88 -0.38
C VAL A 162 17.89 21.04 0.88
N SER A 163 18.51 21.55 1.95
CA SER A 163 18.48 20.92 3.28
C SER A 163 17.07 20.95 3.85
N LYS A 164 16.41 19.77 3.85
CA LYS A 164 15.04 19.60 4.36
C LYS A 164 14.91 19.99 5.84
N SER A 165 15.95 19.75 6.64
CA SER A 165 15.99 20.13 8.05
C SER A 165 15.96 21.65 8.25
N ALA A 166 16.77 22.39 7.50
CA ALA A 166 16.84 23.85 7.56
C ALA A 166 15.53 24.50 7.10
N VAL A 167 14.93 23.99 6.01
CA VAL A 167 13.61 24.47 5.54
C VAL A 167 12.52 24.17 6.57
N LYS A 168 12.54 22.99 7.18
CA LYS A 168 11.58 22.63 8.23
C LYS A 168 11.72 23.54 9.44
N GLN A 169 12.95 23.80 9.89
CA GLN A 169 13.21 24.68 11.02
C GLN A 169 12.77 26.12 10.73
N ALA A 170 13.04 26.65 9.53
CA ALA A 170 12.56 27.98 9.14
C ALA A 170 11.02 28.09 9.16
N ILE A 171 10.31 27.04 8.76
CA ILE A 171 8.85 26.99 8.81
C ILE A 171 8.35 26.88 10.26
N GLU A 172 9.03 26.12 11.12
CA GLU A 172 8.73 26.03 12.56
C GLU A 172 8.98 27.37 13.27
N ASP A 173 9.99 28.13 12.85
CA ASP A 173 10.32 29.47 13.33
C ASP A 173 9.39 30.57 12.75
N GLY A 174 8.38 30.19 11.95
CA GLY A 174 7.35 31.07 11.41
C GLY A 174 7.74 31.85 10.15
N GLN A 175 8.86 31.51 9.50
CA GLN A 175 9.27 32.11 8.24
C GLN A 175 8.54 31.43 7.06
N PRO A 176 8.18 32.18 5.99
CA PRO A 176 7.68 31.57 4.76
C PRO A 176 8.75 30.63 4.17
N PRO A 177 8.34 29.57 3.43
CA PRO A 177 9.29 28.68 2.77
C PRO A 177 10.24 29.50 1.87
N PRO A 178 11.54 29.14 1.80
CA PRO A 178 12.48 29.83 0.94
C PRO A 178 11.96 29.92 -0.51
N PRO A 179 12.14 31.06 -1.19
CA PRO A 179 11.64 31.24 -2.55
C PRO A 179 12.15 30.14 -3.48
N GLY A 180 11.26 29.54 -4.26
CA GLY A 180 11.57 28.42 -5.16
C GLY A 180 11.45 27.02 -4.53
N VAL A 181 11.11 26.90 -3.24
CA VAL A 181 10.89 25.61 -2.56
C VAL A 181 9.40 25.40 -2.31
N SER A 182 8.84 24.34 -2.90
CA SER A 182 7.49 23.87 -2.56
C SER A 182 7.55 22.97 -1.32
N TYR A 183 6.74 23.29 -0.30
CA TYR A 183 6.67 22.52 0.94
C TYR A 183 5.30 21.85 1.09
N SER A 184 5.29 20.52 1.10
CA SER A 184 4.10 19.70 1.32
C SER A 184 4.34 18.70 2.44
N GLN A 185 3.43 18.63 3.42
CA GLN A 185 3.47 17.66 4.50
C GLN A 185 2.48 16.53 4.25
N PHE A 186 2.96 15.29 4.24
CA PHE A 186 2.13 14.09 4.23
C PHE A 186 2.14 13.43 5.61
N LYS A 187 0.96 13.20 6.17
CA LYS A 187 0.82 12.43 7.42
C LYS A 187 0.86 10.95 7.07
N SER A 188 1.91 10.25 7.49
CA SER A 188 2.00 8.79 7.41
C SER A 188 1.80 8.14 8.77
N ILE A 189 1.12 7.00 8.79
CA ILE A 189 0.90 6.22 10.01
C ILE A 189 2.19 5.43 10.30
N LYS A 190 2.70 5.57 11.53
CA LYS A 190 3.82 4.76 12.03
C LYS A 190 3.30 3.86 13.14
N VAL A 191 3.40 2.54 12.94
CA VAL A 191 3.01 1.54 13.93
C VAL A 191 4.26 1.05 14.66
N ARG A 192 4.32 1.26 15.97
CA ARG A 192 5.38 0.75 16.85
C ARG A 192 4.83 -0.33 17.78
N ARG A 193 5.66 -1.29 18.16
CA ARG A 193 5.32 -2.25 19.23
C ARG A 193 5.33 -1.46 20.55
N ALA A 194 4.28 -1.65 21.36
CA ALA A 194 4.25 -1.16 22.73
C ALA A 194 5.21 -1.97 23.61
#